data_AF-A0AAQ5ZU24-F1
#
_entry.id   AF-A0AAQ5ZU24-F1
#
_cell.length_a   1.000
_cell.length_b   1.000
_cell.length_c   1.000
_cell.angle_alpha   90.00
_cell.angle_beta   90.00
_cell.angle_gamma   90.00
#
_symmetry.space_group_name_H-M   'P 1'
#
loop_
_entity.id
_entity.type
_entity.pdbx_description
1 polymer ?
#
loop_
_entity_poly.entity_id
_entity_poly.type
_entity_poly.pdbx_seq_one_letter_code
_entity_poly.pdbx_strand_id
1 'polypeptide(L)'
;IQTLSRRSKTLAENKILKQLHNMADMLKILSWNVKGANETVKRKKLLLYLKQKKVDICFLQETHLCDEESNKLQRDWLGRVFYSSTSSKQRGVSILTRKNLNIKVHKQYSDKDGRWVAIDVDLFGVRYSLINIYAPNTDSPEFFIDICNIAKQMGNLYVIIGG
;
A
#
# COMPACT_ATOMS: atom_id res chain seq x y z
N ILE A 1 36.93 -13.29 -35.43
CA ILE A 1 35.44 -13.39 -35.55
C ILE A 1 34.82 -14.11 -34.32
N GLN A 2 35.38 -15.22 -33.83
CA GLN A 2 34.87 -15.94 -32.64
C GLN A 2 34.85 -15.13 -31.32
N THR A 3 35.77 -14.19 -31.12
CA THR A 3 35.87 -13.39 -29.88
C THR A 3 34.79 -12.31 -29.74
N LEU A 4 34.34 -11.72 -30.85
CA LEU A 4 33.25 -10.72 -30.84
C LEU A 4 31.88 -11.36 -30.55
N SER A 5 31.65 -12.58 -31.05
CA SER A 5 30.44 -13.37 -30.82
C SER A 5 30.25 -13.78 -29.34
N ARG A 6 31.34 -14.09 -28.63
CA ARG A 6 31.29 -14.41 -27.19
C ARG A 6 30.97 -13.18 -26.33
N ARG A 7 31.44 -11.99 -26.73
CA ARG A 7 31.27 -10.72 -26.00
C ARG A 7 29.85 -10.16 -26.12
N SER A 8 29.20 -10.34 -27.28
CA SER A 8 27.80 -9.96 -27.49
C SER A 8 26.81 -10.91 -26.81
N LYS A 9 27.10 -12.22 -26.75
CA LYS A 9 26.34 -13.18 -25.92
C LYS A 9 26.37 -12.84 -24.43
N THR A 10 27.55 -12.55 -23.88
CA THR A 10 27.70 -12.16 -22.46
C THR A 10 27.05 -10.82 -22.13
N LEU A 11 26.99 -9.86 -23.06
CA LEU A 11 26.24 -8.61 -22.84
C LEU A 11 24.72 -8.83 -22.79
N ALA A 12 24.19 -9.69 -23.66
CA ALA A 12 22.76 -10.03 -23.68
C ALA A 12 22.37 -10.81 -22.42
N GLU A 13 23.19 -11.78 -22.00
CA GLU A 13 23.01 -12.51 -20.74
C GLU A 13 23.05 -11.57 -19.52
N ASN A 14 24.01 -10.63 -19.45
CA ASN A 14 24.06 -9.65 -18.38
C ASN A 14 22.88 -8.67 -18.38
N LYS A 15 22.35 -8.33 -19.56
CA LYS A 15 21.14 -7.52 -19.70
C LYS A 15 19.90 -8.28 -19.22
N ILE A 16 19.79 -9.56 -19.58
CA ILE A 16 18.74 -10.47 -19.10
C ILE A 16 18.85 -10.68 -17.59
N LEU A 17 20.05 -10.90 -17.05
CA LEU A 17 20.28 -11.05 -15.61
C LEU A 17 19.95 -9.77 -14.84
N LYS A 18 20.32 -8.58 -15.34
CA LYS A 18 19.86 -7.30 -14.78
C LYS A 18 18.36 -7.12 -14.87
N GLN A 19 17.74 -7.60 -15.95
CA GLN A 19 16.30 -7.54 -16.14
C GLN A 19 15.55 -8.53 -15.23
N LEU A 20 16.13 -9.70 -14.97
CA LEU A 20 15.70 -10.69 -13.97
C LEU A 20 15.90 -10.18 -12.55
N HIS A 21 17.01 -9.49 -12.27
CA HIS A 21 17.26 -8.83 -11.00
C HIS A 21 16.27 -7.68 -10.75
N ASN A 22 15.94 -6.90 -11.78
CA ASN A 22 14.87 -5.88 -11.74
C ASN A 22 13.46 -6.50 -11.65
N MET A 23 13.26 -7.72 -12.16
CA MET A 23 12.01 -8.48 -11.95
C MET A 23 11.91 -9.08 -10.54
N ALA A 24 13.03 -9.20 -9.82
CA ALA A 24 13.13 -9.69 -8.46
C ALA A 24 13.25 -8.54 -7.43
N ASP A 25 12.73 -7.35 -7.73
CA ASP A 25 12.56 -6.32 -6.70
C ASP A 25 11.45 -6.79 -5.74
N MET A 26 11.88 -7.25 -4.57
CA MET A 26 11.00 -7.65 -3.48
C MET A 26 10.00 -6.54 -3.17
N LEU A 27 8.69 -6.84 -3.26
CA LEU A 27 7.62 -5.91 -2.93
C LEU A 27 7.77 -5.44 -1.47
N LYS A 28 7.94 -4.14 -1.26
CA LYS A 28 8.09 -3.57 0.08
C LYS A 28 6.77 -3.03 0.60
N ILE A 29 6.20 -3.77 1.56
CA ILE A 29 4.99 -3.38 2.28
C ILE A 29 5.38 -2.92 3.69
N LEU A 30 4.77 -1.83 4.17
CA LEU A 30 4.97 -1.31 5.52
C LEU A 30 3.62 -1.01 6.17
N SER A 31 3.45 -1.39 7.44
CA SER A 31 2.33 -0.95 8.29
C SER A 31 2.87 0.00 9.36
N TRP A 32 2.19 1.12 9.60
CA TRP A 32 2.62 2.11 10.58
C TRP A 32 1.47 2.96 11.14
N ASN A 33 1.24 2.80 12.46
CA ASN A 33 0.44 3.72 13.24
C ASN A 33 1.22 5.03 13.47
N VAL A 34 0.78 6.11 12.83
CA VAL A 34 1.51 7.39 12.79
C VAL A 34 1.12 8.35 13.90
N LYS A 35 0.10 8.05 14.71
CA LYS A 35 -0.41 8.89 15.80
C LYS A 35 -0.66 10.34 15.36
N GLY A 36 -1.36 10.51 14.24
CA GLY A 36 -1.72 11.77 13.59
C GLY A 36 -0.73 12.23 12.52
N ALA A 37 -1.25 12.59 11.34
CA ALA A 37 -0.53 13.16 10.20
C ALA A 37 -1.07 14.54 9.78
N ASN A 38 -1.82 15.20 10.67
CA ASN A 38 -2.49 16.48 10.41
C ASN A 38 -1.48 17.62 10.27
N GLU A 39 -0.45 17.59 11.12
CA GLU A 39 0.62 18.57 11.10
C GLU A 39 1.46 18.42 9.83
N THR A 40 1.60 19.52 9.08
CA THR A 40 2.30 19.53 7.78
C THR A 40 3.76 19.09 7.88
N VAL A 41 4.49 19.47 8.94
CA VAL A 41 5.90 19.10 9.12
C VAL A 41 6.02 17.59 9.36
N LYS A 42 5.23 17.04 10.29
CA LYS A 42 5.18 15.61 10.56
C LYS A 42 4.80 14.80 9.32
N ARG A 43 3.78 15.23 8.58
CA ARG A 43 3.36 14.60 7.31
C ARG A 43 4.48 14.60 6.27
N LYS A 44 5.21 15.71 6.11
CA LYS A 44 6.36 15.77 5.18
C LYS A 44 7.47 14.79 5.59
N LYS A 45 7.81 14.71 6.88
CA LYS A 45 8.82 13.77 7.40
C LYS A 45 8.39 12.31 7.18
N LEU A 46 7.13 11.99 7.45
CA LEU A 46 6.53 10.68 7.17
C LEU A 46 6.70 10.29 5.70
N LEU A 47 6.24 11.14 4.78
CA LEU A 47 6.32 10.85 3.34
C LEU A 47 7.77 10.76 2.85
N LEU A 48 8.67 11.58 3.39
CA LEU A 48 10.10 11.49 3.07
C LEU A 48 10.70 10.16 3.53
N TYR A 49 10.36 9.70 4.73
CA TYR A 49 10.80 8.40 5.25
C TYR A 49 10.35 7.24 4.34
N LEU A 50 9.07 7.22 3.96
CA LEU A 50 8.52 6.19 3.07
C LEU A 50 9.24 6.18 1.71
N LYS A 51 9.52 7.37 1.16
CA LYS A 51 10.29 7.52 -0.09
C LYS A 51 11.72 6.98 0.05
N GLN A 52 12.42 7.32 1.13
CA GLN A 52 13.79 6.87 1.39
C GLN A 52 13.88 5.35 1.57
N LYS A 53 12.87 4.74 2.22
CA LYS A 53 12.77 3.28 2.38
C LYS A 53 12.33 2.54 1.11
N LYS A 54 11.95 3.29 0.06
CA LYS A 54 11.43 2.76 -1.21
C LYS A 54 10.22 1.85 -0.95
N VAL A 55 9.30 2.28 -0.08
CA VAL A 55 8.06 1.54 0.21
C VAL A 55 7.17 1.56 -1.03
N ASP A 56 6.66 0.39 -1.42
CA ASP A 56 5.76 0.24 -2.58
C ASP A 56 4.29 0.32 -2.16
N ILE A 57 3.95 -0.26 -1.01
CA ILE A 57 2.61 -0.20 -0.40
C ILE A 57 2.75 0.14 1.09
N CYS A 58 2.02 1.15 1.55
CA CYS A 58 2.05 1.58 2.94
C CYS A 58 0.65 1.57 3.55
N PHE A 59 0.49 0.89 4.68
CA PHE A 59 -0.68 0.91 5.53
C PHE A 59 -0.42 1.89 6.67
N LEU A 60 -1.22 2.96 6.74
CA LEU A 60 -1.13 3.97 7.80
C LEU A 60 -2.36 3.89 8.70
N GLN A 61 -2.15 3.89 10.01
CA GLN A 61 -3.22 3.98 11.03
C GLN A 61 -3.09 5.27 11.84
N GLU A 62 -4.17 5.68 12.49
CA GLU A 62 -4.28 6.95 13.23
C GLU A 62 -3.83 8.14 12.36
N THR A 63 -4.28 8.23 11.11
CA THR A 63 -3.89 9.36 10.23
C THR A 63 -4.46 10.68 10.73
N HIS A 64 -5.65 10.66 11.34
CA HIS A 64 -6.40 11.80 11.88
C HIS A 64 -6.82 12.84 10.82
N LEU A 65 -6.76 12.46 9.53
CA LEU A 65 -7.07 13.33 8.40
C LEU A 65 -8.56 13.22 8.04
N CYS A 66 -9.18 14.33 7.63
CA CYS A 66 -10.44 14.27 6.89
C CYS A 66 -10.20 13.91 5.41
N ASP A 67 -11.25 13.67 4.65
CA ASP A 67 -11.17 13.26 3.22
C ASP A 67 -10.31 14.22 2.38
N GLU A 68 -10.51 15.53 2.53
CA GLU A 68 -9.73 16.56 1.86
C GLU A 68 -8.24 16.50 2.23
N GLU A 69 -7.94 16.20 3.49
CA GLU A 69 -6.57 16.09 3.99
C GLU A 69 -5.91 14.77 3.58
N SER A 70 -6.67 13.68 3.49
CA SER A 70 -6.23 12.38 2.98
C SER A 70 -5.81 12.48 1.52
N ASN A 71 -6.54 13.23 0.70
CA ASN A 71 -6.14 13.52 -0.68
C ASN A 71 -4.80 14.28 -0.75
N LYS A 72 -4.49 15.11 0.25
CA LYS A 72 -3.18 15.80 0.34
C LYS A 72 -2.03 14.86 0.69
N LEU A 73 -2.24 13.56 0.92
CA LEU A 73 -1.15 12.58 0.99
C LEU A 73 -0.57 12.26 -0.39
N GLN A 74 -1.34 12.46 -1.47
CA GLN A 74 -0.88 12.19 -2.83
C GLN A 74 0.27 13.14 -3.21
N ARG A 75 1.34 12.58 -3.80
CA ARG A 75 2.57 13.25 -4.20
C ARG A 75 3.08 12.66 -5.51
N ASP A 76 4.02 13.32 -6.17
CA ASP A 76 4.51 12.89 -7.49
C ASP A 76 5.09 11.47 -7.55
N TRP A 77 5.57 10.93 -6.42
CA TRP A 77 6.11 9.57 -6.33
C TRP A 77 5.10 8.54 -5.80
N LEU A 78 3.97 9.02 -5.26
CA LEU A 78 2.84 8.20 -4.84
C LEU A 78 1.82 8.09 -5.97
N GLY A 79 1.22 6.91 -6.07
CA GLY A 79 0.13 6.62 -6.97
C GLY A 79 -1.18 7.05 -6.33
N ARG A 80 -2.09 6.09 -6.16
CA ARG A 80 -3.40 6.33 -5.56
C ARG A 80 -3.30 6.24 -4.04
N VAL A 81 -4.11 7.04 -3.37
CA VAL A 81 -4.34 7.01 -1.93
C VAL A 81 -5.74 6.47 -1.71
N PHE A 82 -5.86 5.41 -0.93
CA PHE A 82 -7.14 4.86 -0.49
C PHE A 82 -7.26 5.12 1.00
N TYR A 83 -8.42 5.53 1.47
CA TYR A 83 -8.58 5.89 2.88
C TYR A 83 -9.96 5.56 3.40
N SER A 84 -10.02 5.44 4.71
CA SER A 84 -11.24 5.56 5.49
C SER A 84 -10.97 6.63 6.54
N SER A 85 -11.80 7.66 6.57
CA SER A 85 -11.67 8.80 7.48
C SER A 85 -13.02 9.14 8.08
N THR A 86 -12.98 9.91 9.18
CA THR A 86 -14.19 10.49 9.77
C THR A 86 -14.13 12.01 9.65
N SER A 87 -15.27 12.68 9.76
CA SER A 87 -15.31 14.14 9.88
C SER A 87 -14.52 14.65 11.10
N SER A 88 -14.42 13.83 12.15
CA SER A 88 -13.57 14.09 13.30
C SER A 88 -12.10 13.74 13.01
N LYS A 89 -11.15 14.58 13.44
CA LYS A 89 -9.71 14.33 13.31
C LYS A 89 -9.15 13.38 14.38
N GLN A 90 -9.87 12.30 14.66
CA GLN A 90 -9.54 11.36 15.76
C GLN A 90 -9.14 9.97 15.28
N ARG A 91 -9.51 9.61 14.05
CA ARG A 91 -9.31 8.29 13.46
C ARG A 91 -8.88 8.44 12.02
N GLY A 92 -8.62 7.31 11.37
CA GLY A 92 -8.36 7.28 9.95
C GLY A 92 -7.28 6.26 9.61
N VAL A 93 -7.52 5.54 8.54
CA VAL A 93 -6.57 4.61 7.95
C VAL A 93 -6.36 4.96 6.48
N SER A 94 -5.17 4.65 5.95
CA SER A 94 -4.87 4.89 4.54
C SER A 94 -3.96 3.83 3.95
N ILE A 95 -4.19 3.47 2.69
CA ILE A 95 -3.30 2.66 1.86
C ILE A 95 -2.67 3.60 0.84
N LEU A 96 -1.34 3.75 0.88
CA LEU A 96 -0.56 4.49 -0.10
C LEU A 96 0.10 3.50 -1.05
N THR A 97 -0.03 3.71 -2.36
CA THR A 97 0.72 2.95 -3.35
C THR A 97 1.78 3.82 -4.00
N ARG A 98 2.90 3.22 -4.42
CA ARG A 98 3.92 3.91 -5.21
C ARG A 98 3.43 4.10 -6.65
N LYS A 99 3.74 5.26 -7.26
CA LYS A 99 3.21 5.63 -8.58
C LYS A 99 3.54 4.65 -9.71
N ASN A 100 4.74 4.09 -9.68
CA ASN A 100 5.24 3.18 -10.72
C ASN A 100 5.08 1.70 -10.35
N LEU A 101 4.32 1.39 -9.30
CA LEU A 101 3.96 0.02 -8.99
C LEU A 101 2.93 -0.46 -10.02
N ASN A 102 3.17 -1.62 -10.65
CA ASN A 102 2.22 -2.23 -11.56
C ASN A 102 1.04 -2.83 -10.76
N ILE A 103 0.12 -1.96 -10.35
CA ILE A 103 -1.06 -2.29 -9.57
C ILE A 103 -2.33 -1.90 -10.35
N LYS A 104 -3.23 -2.86 -10.51
CA LYS A 104 -4.58 -2.60 -11.05
C LYS A 104 -5.58 -2.74 -9.93
N VAL A 105 -6.36 -1.69 -9.67
CA VAL A 105 -7.39 -1.71 -8.62
C VAL A 105 -8.75 -2.00 -9.25
N HIS A 106 -9.44 -3.02 -8.75
CA HIS A 106 -10.76 -3.43 -9.23
C HIS A 106 -11.88 -2.87 -8.36
N LYS A 107 -11.73 -2.99 -7.03
CA LYS A 107 -12.75 -2.56 -6.06
C LYS A 107 -12.07 -1.93 -4.84
N GLN A 108 -12.79 -1.02 -4.20
CA GLN A 108 -12.42 -0.38 -2.95
C GLN A 108 -13.61 -0.46 -2.00
N TYR A 109 -13.33 -0.75 -0.74
CA TYR A 109 -14.26 -0.79 0.36
C TYR A 109 -13.67 -0.01 1.53
N SER A 110 -14.52 0.62 2.33
CA SER A 110 -14.12 1.30 3.56
C SER A 110 -15.28 1.33 4.54
N ASP A 111 -14.97 1.38 5.83
CA ASP A 111 -15.97 1.70 6.84
C ASP A 111 -16.30 3.20 6.87
N LYS A 112 -17.27 3.57 7.71
CA LYS A 112 -17.63 4.96 7.97
C LYS A 112 -16.92 5.54 9.20
N ASP A 113 -16.31 4.68 10.03
CA ASP A 113 -15.71 5.05 11.31
C ASP A 113 -14.19 5.29 11.24
N GLY A 114 -13.61 5.23 10.03
CA GLY A 114 -12.18 5.46 9.83
C GLY A 114 -11.29 4.34 10.37
N ARG A 115 -11.82 3.12 10.48
CA ARG A 115 -11.15 1.96 11.10
C ARG A 115 -10.58 0.98 10.09
N TRP A 116 -11.13 0.87 8.89
CA TRP A 116 -10.57 -0.01 7.87
C TRP A 116 -10.82 0.48 6.44
N VAL A 117 -9.87 0.18 5.56
CA VAL A 117 -10.00 0.34 4.12
C VAL A 117 -9.44 -0.91 3.45
N ALA A 118 -10.15 -1.43 2.45
CA ALA A 118 -9.77 -2.62 1.71
C ALA A 118 -9.78 -2.33 0.20
N ILE A 119 -8.79 -2.86 -0.51
CA ILE A 119 -8.72 -2.79 -1.97
C ILE A 119 -8.46 -4.17 -2.57
N ASP A 120 -9.19 -4.47 -3.63
CA ASP A 120 -9.04 -5.67 -4.46
C ASP A 120 -8.18 -5.30 -5.68
N VAL A 121 -7.01 -5.94 -5.79
CA VAL A 121 -5.97 -5.50 -6.72
C VAL A 121 -5.29 -6.65 -7.45
N ASP A 122 -4.88 -6.44 -8.70
CA ASP A 122 -3.87 -7.28 -9.34
C ASP A 122 -2.49 -6.68 -9.08
N LEU A 123 -1.58 -7.50 -8.54
CA LEU A 123 -0.15 -7.21 -8.37
C LEU A 123 0.64 -8.35 -8.99
N PHE A 124 1.52 -8.03 -9.93
CA PHE A 124 2.39 -9.02 -10.60
C PHE A 124 1.63 -10.22 -11.22
N GLY A 125 0.42 -9.98 -11.73
CA GLY A 125 -0.42 -11.02 -12.34
C GLY A 125 -1.18 -11.90 -11.35
N VAL A 126 -1.07 -11.61 -10.04
CA VAL A 126 -1.80 -12.30 -8.97
C VAL A 126 -2.78 -11.33 -8.32
N ARG A 127 -3.99 -11.81 -8.01
CA ARG A 127 -5.03 -11.01 -7.37
C ARG A 127 -4.93 -11.08 -5.84
N TYR A 128 -4.89 -9.92 -5.20
CA TYR A 128 -4.73 -9.76 -3.75
C TYR A 128 -5.87 -8.92 -3.16
N SER A 129 -6.24 -9.26 -1.93
CA SER A 129 -6.97 -8.37 -1.03
C SER A 129 -5.99 -7.66 -0.11
N LEU A 130 -5.87 -6.34 -0.22
CA LEU A 130 -5.09 -5.52 0.70
C LEU A 130 -6.04 -4.82 1.66
N ILE A 131 -5.89 -5.09 2.95
CA ILE A 131 -6.78 -4.56 4.00
C ILE A 131 -5.93 -3.84 5.03
N ASN A 132 -6.19 -2.56 5.24
CA ASN A 132 -5.61 -1.82 6.35
C ASN A 132 -6.67 -1.65 7.43
N ILE A 133 -6.35 -2.02 8.68
CA ILE A 133 -7.24 -2.03 9.83
C ILE A 133 -6.65 -1.21 10.98
N TYR A 134 -7.50 -0.69 11.84
CA TYR A 134 -7.15 -0.10 13.12
C TYR A 134 -8.21 -0.49 14.15
N ALA A 135 -7.98 -1.59 14.85
CA ALA A 135 -8.96 -2.15 15.78
C ALA A 135 -9.32 -1.17 16.91
N PRO A 136 -10.56 -1.25 17.46
CA PRO A 136 -10.90 -0.57 18.70
C PRO A 136 -9.97 -0.99 19.86
N ASN A 137 -9.77 -0.09 20.83
CA ASN A 137 -9.02 -0.41 22.06
C ASN A 137 -9.84 -1.25 23.06
N THR A 138 -11.12 -1.42 22.78
CA THR A 138 -12.06 -2.27 23.52
C THR A 138 -12.20 -3.59 22.80
N ASP A 139 -12.56 -4.64 23.55
CA ASP A 139 -12.92 -5.92 22.94
C ASP A 139 -14.12 -5.73 21.99
N SER A 140 -13.95 -6.16 20.74
CA SER A 140 -14.96 -6.04 19.69
C SER A 140 -14.76 -7.14 18.65
N PRO A 141 -15.28 -8.35 18.94
CA PRO A 141 -15.29 -9.45 17.97
C PRO A 141 -16.01 -9.08 16.66
N GLU A 142 -17.02 -8.21 16.73
CA GLU A 142 -17.81 -7.75 15.59
C GLU A 142 -16.92 -7.06 14.55
N PHE A 143 -15.94 -6.28 14.99
CA PHE A 143 -14.97 -5.66 14.10
C PHE A 143 -14.24 -6.70 13.24
N PHE A 144 -13.76 -7.78 13.85
CA PHE A 144 -13.04 -8.83 13.12
C PHE A 144 -13.98 -9.68 12.25
N ILE A 145 -15.23 -9.88 12.66
CA ILE A 145 -16.27 -10.50 11.82
C ILE A 145 -16.47 -9.68 10.55
N ASP A 146 -16.54 -8.35 10.65
CA ASP A 146 -16.65 -7.46 9.50
C ASP A 146 -15.44 -7.59 8.57
N ILE A 147 -14.22 -7.61 9.11
CA ILE A 147 -13.00 -7.82 8.30
C ILE A 147 -13.05 -9.17 7.58
N CYS A 148 -13.46 -10.23 8.26
CA CYS A 148 -13.63 -11.55 7.66
C CYS A 148 -14.69 -11.54 6.54
N ASN A 149 -15.80 -10.84 6.72
CA ASN A 149 -16.86 -10.72 5.72
C ASN A 149 -16.37 -9.97 4.48
N ILE A 150 -15.60 -8.90 4.66
CA ILE A 150 -14.99 -8.15 3.55
C ILE A 150 -13.95 -8.99 2.80
N ALA A 151 -13.11 -9.75 3.52
CA ALA A 151 -12.17 -10.69 2.89
C ALA A 151 -12.90 -11.77 2.08
N LYS A 152 -13.96 -12.37 2.62
CA LYS A 152 -14.81 -13.35 1.93
C LYS A 152 -15.50 -12.75 0.71
N GLN A 153 -16.00 -11.51 0.81
CA GLN A 153 -16.65 -10.81 -0.29
C GLN A 153 -15.70 -10.56 -1.47
N MET A 154 -14.42 -10.26 -1.19
CA MET A 154 -13.41 -10.15 -2.24
C MET A 154 -13.05 -11.53 -2.83
N GLY A 155 -13.06 -12.58 -2.01
CA GLY A 155 -12.89 -13.96 -2.46
C GLY A 155 -11.50 -14.29 -3.02
N ASN A 156 -10.52 -13.43 -2.76
CA ASN A 156 -9.14 -13.64 -3.21
C ASN A 156 -8.43 -14.64 -2.30
N LEU A 157 -7.64 -15.53 -2.91
CA LEU A 157 -6.80 -16.49 -2.17
C LEU A 157 -5.73 -15.78 -1.32
N TYR A 158 -5.14 -14.72 -1.86
CA TYR A 158 -4.07 -13.99 -1.20
C TYR A 158 -4.62 -12.74 -0.52
N VAL A 159 -4.50 -12.70 0.80
CA VAL A 159 -4.95 -11.59 1.64
C VAL A 159 -3.78 -11.05 2.43
N ILE A 160 -3.56 -9.74 2.38
CA ILE A 160 -2.56 -9.02 3.17
C ILE A 160 -3.30 -8.03 4.05
N ILE A 161 -3.20 -8.21 5.36
CA ILE A 161 -3.80 -7.33 6.36
C ILE A 161 -2.67 -6.58 7.08
N GLY A 162 -2.77 -5.25 7.09
CA GLY A 162 -1.94 -4.38 7.93
C GLY A 162 -2.77 -3.73 9.02
N GLY A 163 -2.22 -3.62 10.22
CA GLY A 163 -2.77 -2.90 11.36
C GLY A 163 -1.67 -2.46 12.30
#